data_AF-A0A0K2V9C5-F1
#
_entry.id   AF-A0A0K2V9C5-F1
#
_cell.length_a   1.000
_cell.length_b   1.000
_cell.length_c   1.000
_cell.angle_alpha   90.00
_cell.angle_beta   90.00
_cell.angle_gamma   90.00
#
_symmetry.space_group_name_H-M   'P 1'
#
loop_
_entity.id
_entity.type
_entity.pdbx_description
1 polymer ?
#
loop_
_entity_poly.entity_id
_entity_poly.type
_entity_poly.pdbx_seq_one_letter_code
_entity_poly.pdbx_strand_id
1 'polypeptide(L)'
;AVNEDLGYRSYRMAKQHIPTASMKATRLTNGKRLLNDLKSHAGRIIFVSDEKNWTVDRGYNVQNDRWLAKEREEVPTVFTTKFPASVMTLGVICSTGQVMPPFFFNPKERVNAIR
;
A
#
# COMPACT_ATOMS: atom_id res chain seq x y z
N ALA A 1 18.28 17.76 35.84
CA ALA A 1 17.21 18.24 34.94
C ALA A 1 15.88 17.71 35.48
N VAL A 2 14.89 18.58 35.69
CA VAL A 2 13.57 18.18 36.17
C VAL A 2 12.84 17.50 35.02
N ASN A 3 12.36 16.27 35.24
CA ASN A 3 11.65 15.47 34.24
C ASN A 3 10.14 15.65 34.46
N GLU A 4 9.64 16.84 34.15
CA GLU A 4 8.21 17.14 34.22
C GLU A 4 7.51 16.55 32.98
N ASP A 5 6.63 15.58 33.22
CA ASP A 5 5.77 15.00 32.18
C ASP A 5 4.72 16.03 31.78
N LEU A 6 4.86 16.55 30.56
CA LEU A 6 3.94 17.55 30.00
C LEU A 6 2.56 16.95 29.63
N GLY A 7 2.38 15.62 29.75
CA GLY A 7 1.13 14.94 29.40
C GLY A 7 0.84 14.87 27.89
N TYR A 8 1.80 15.27 27.06
CA TYR A 8 1.67 15.24 25.59
C TYR A 8 2.32 13.99 25.00
N ARG A 9 1.66 13.43 23.98
CA ARG A 9 2.22 12.37 23.13
C ARG A 9 2.74 12.97 21.84
N SER A 10 3.91 12.52 21.40
CA SER A 10 4.46 12.92 20.10
C SER A 10 3.70 12.21 18.98
N TYR A 11 2.95 12.99 18.19
CA TYR A 11 2.29 12.52 16.98
C TYR A 11 3.00 13.07 15.75
N ARG A 12 3.02 12.29 14.65
CA ARG A 12 3.53 12.76 13.35
C ARG A 12 2.36 13.20 12.47
N MET A 13 2.59 14.24 11.66
CA MET A 13 1.65 14.61 10.61
C MET A 13 1.56 13.50 9.56
N ALA A 14 0.34 13.10 9.21
CA ALA A 14 0.07 12.12 8.17
C ALA A 14 -0.42 12.83 6.90
N LYS A 15 0.18 12.50 5.76
CA LYS A 15 -0.35 12.92 4.46
C LYS A 15 -1.62 12.10 4.17
N GLN A 16 -2.73 12.77 3.94
CA GLN A 16 -3.98 12.14 3.53
C GLN A 16 -4.43 12.68 2.18
N HIS A 17 -5.08 11.83 1.38
CA HIS A 17 -5.77 12.27 0.19
C HIS A 17 -7.01 13.07 0.60
N ILE A 18 -7.10 14.34 0.20
CA ILE A 18 -8.25 15.21 0.48
C ILE A 18 -9.34 14.90 -0.56
N PRO A 19 -10.42 14.17 -0.22
CA PRO A 19 -11.47 13.88 -1.18
C PRO A 19 -12.37 15.12 -1.34
N THR A 20 -12.63 15.53 -2.57
CA THR A 20 -13.59 16.60 -2.86
C THR A 20 -15.02 16.16 -2.51
N ALA A 21 -15.94 17.14 -2.37
CA ALA A 21 -17.35 16.83 -2.14
C ALA A 21 -17.95 15.94 -3.24
N SER A 22 -17.58 16.17 -4.50
CA SER A 22 -18.02 15.34 -5.63
C SER A 22 -17.50 13.90 -5.53
N MET A 23 -16.21 13.70 -5.18
CA MET A 23 -15.65 12.35 -4.98
C MET A 23 -16.38 11.59 -3.86
N LYS A 24 -16.70 12.27 -2.76
CA LYS A 24 -17.47 11.67 -1.66
C LYS A 24 -18.87 11.26 -2.12
N ALA A 25 -19.55 12.13 -2.87
CA ALA A 25 -20.87 11.84 -3.42
C ALA A 25 -20.85 10.65 -4.41
N THR A 26 -19.86 10.61 -5.31
CA THR A 26 -19.69 9.49 -6.24
C THR A 26 -19.40 8.18 -5.52
N ARG A 27 -18.50 8.19 -4.51
CA ARG A 27 -18.21 7.00 -3.69
C ARG A 27 -19.46 6.51 -2.95
N LEU A 28 -20.26 7.41 -2.39
CA LEU A 28 -21.49 7.04 -1.70
C LEU A 28 -22.52 6.42 -2.65
N THR A 29 -22.74 7.03 -3.81
CA THR A 29 -23.67 6.53 -4.83
C THR A 29 -23.24 5.15 -5.33
N ASN A 30 -21.96 4.99 -5.70
CA ASN A 30 -21.42 3.72 -6.17
C ASN A 30 -21.45 2.65 -5.08
N GLY A 31 -21.11 3.00 -3.83
CA GLY A 31 -21.17 2.08 -2.70
C GLY A 31 -22.58 1.58 -2.42
N LYS A 32 -23.59 2.46 -2.44
CA LYS A 32 -25.01 2.06 -2.30
C LYS A 32 -25.45 1.12 -3.41
N ARG A 33 -25.07 1.40 -4.67
CA ARG A 33 -25.38 0.55 -5.83
C ARG A 33 -24.73 -0.83 -5.69
N LEU A 34 -23.44 -0.88 -5.37
CA LEU A 34 -22.71 -2.13 -5.16
C LEU A 34 -23.31 -2.95 -4.01
N LEU A 35 -23.66 -2.30 -2.90
CA LEU A 35 -24.29 -2.99 -1.76
C LEU A 35 -25.63 -3.62 -2.16
N ASN A 36 -26.48 -2.90 -2.88
CA ASN A 36 -27.76 -3.44 -3.35
C ASN A 36 -27.55 -4.57 -4.36
N ASP A 37 -26.59 -4.44 -5.27
CA ASP A 37 -26.26 -5.50 -6.24
C ASP A 37 -25.79 -6.78 -5.53
N LEU A 38 -24.90 -6.66 -4.54
CA LEU A 38 -24.40 -7.79 -3.75
C LEU A 38 -25.51 -8.47 -2.94
N LYS A 39 -26.48 -7.70 -2.42
CA LYS A 39 -27.63 -8.26 -1.69
C LYS A 39 -28.59 -9.02 -2.61
N SER A 40 -28.84 -8.49 -3.80
CA SER A 40 -29.82 -9.08 -4.74
C SER A 40 -29.28 -10.28 -5.50
N HIS A 41 -27.95 -10.43 -5.61
CA HIS A 41 -27.31 -11.48 -6.40
C HIS A 41 -26.37 -12.33 -5.55
N ALA A 42 -26.93 -13.04 -4.57
CA ALA A 42 -26.20 -14.03 -3.80
C ALA A 42 -25.62 -15.13 -4.73
N GLY A 43 -24.38 -15.55 -4.47
CA GLY A 43 -23.72 -16.64 -5.20
C GLY A 43 -22.83 -16.23 -6.39
N ARG A 44 -22.69 -14.93 -6.69
CA ARG A 44 -21.70 -14.47 -7.67
C ARG A 44 -20.28 -14.73 -7.17
N ILE A 45 -19.43 -15.17 -8.09
CA ILE A 45 -17.99 -15.23 -7.88
C ILE A 45 -17.40 -13.85 -8.21
N ILE A 46 -16.67 -13.27 -7.25
CA ILE A 46 -16.06 -11.95 -7.40
C ILE A 46 -14.56 -12.13 -7.56
N PHE A 47 -14.00 -11.61 -8.64
CA PHE A 47 -12.56 -11.46 -8.79
C PHE A 47 -12.16 -10.05 -8.40
N VAL A 48 -11.22 -9.93 -7.47
CA VAL A 48 -10.59 -8.69 -7.08
C VAL A 48 -9.17 -8.71 -7.62
N SER A 49 -8.84 -7.74 -8.45
CA SER A 49 -7.51 -7.58 -9.03
C SER A 49 -6.93 -6.23 -8.67
N ASP A 50 -5.63 -6.18 -8.45
CA ASP A 50 -4.90 -4.92 -8.28
C ASP A 50 -3.46 -5.04 -8.76
N GLU A 51 -2.89 -3.89 -9.12
CA GLU A 51 -1.50 -3.77 -9.52
C GLU A 51 -0.65 -3.23 -8.37
N LYS A 52 0.51 -3.84 -8.16
CA LYS A 52 1.46 -3.39 -7.14
C LYS A 52 2.87 -3.29 -7.71
N ASN A 53 3.48 -2.12 -7.53
CA ASN A 53 4.91 -1.92 -7.75
C ASN A 53 5.72 -2.31 -6.50
N TRP A 54 6.69 -3.21 -6.70
CA TRP A 54 7.67 -3.63 -5.70
C TRP A 54 9.02 -3.03 -6.04
N THR A 55 9.62 -2.29 -5.11
CA THR A 55 11.00 -1.82 -5.24
C THR A 55 11.95 -2.95 -4.86
N VAL A 56 12.99 -3.18 -5.67
CA VAL A 56 14.01 -4.21 -5.43
C VAL A 56 14.86 -3.87 -4.21
N ASP A 57 15.17 -2.58 -4.03
CA ASP A 57 15.90 -2.10 -2.87
C ASP A 57 15.11 -2.35 -1.58
N ARG A 58 15.85 -2.72 -0.53
CA ARG A 58 15.27 -2.95 0.80
C ARG A 58 14.57 -1.68 1.29
N GLY A 59 13.31 -1.82 1.67
CA GLY A 59 12.61 -0.80 2.46
C GLY A 59 13.31 -0.66 3.81
N TYR A 60 13.94 0.48 4.05
CA TYR A 60 14.55 0.82 5.33
C TYR A 60 13.64 1.77 6.10
N ASN A 61 13.26 1.39 7.32
CA ASN A 61 12.49 2.24 8.21
C ASN A 61 13.31 2.55 9.46
N VAL A 62 13.91 3.73 9.49
CA VAL A 62 14.71 4.27 10.61
C VAL A 62 14.01 4.12 11.97
N GLN A 63 12.67 4.14 12.02
CA GLN A 63 11.94 4.02 13.29
C GLN A 63 11.88 2.59 13.81
N ASN A 64 11.78 1.61 12.93
CA ASN A 64 11.59 0.19 13.29
C ASN A 64 12.92 -0.58 13.27
N ASP A 65 13.86 -0.17 12.42
CA ASP A 65 15.17 -0.80 12.27
C ASP A 65 16.21 -0.18 13.22
N ARG A 66 15.88 -0.06 14.52
CA ARG A 66 16.81 0.47 15.53
C ARG A 66 17.73 -0.62 16.07
N TRP A 67 19.02 -0.29 16.18
CA TRP A 67 20.03 -1.17 16.72
C TRP A 67 20.55 -0.64 18.05
N LEU A 68 20.74 -1.53 19.02
CA LEU A 68 21.51 -1.25 20.22
C LEU A 68 22.97 -1.61 19.90
N ALA A 69 23.83 -0.60 19.82
CA ALA A 69 25.23 -0.73 19.47
C ALA A 69 26.06 0.18 20.38
N LYS A 70 27.30 -0.22 20.68
CA LYS A 70 28.26 0.61 21.43
C LYS A 70 28.87 1.68 20.53
N GLU A 71 29.19 1.30 19.30
CA GLU A 71 29.80 2.18 18.30
C GLU A 71 28.98 2.20 17.01
N ARG A 72 29.12 3.27 16.22
CA ARG A 72 28.32 3.46 14.99
C ARG A 72 28.65 2.40 13.93
N GLU A 73 29.89 1.95 13.90
CA GLU A 73 30.44 0.97 12.96
C GLU A 73 29.83 -0.42 13.16
N GLU A 74 29.27 -0.70 14.33
CA GLU A 74 28.55 -1.95 14.64
C GLU A 74 27.14 -1.98 14.02
N VAL A 75 26.63 -0.83 13.57
CA VAL A 75 25.31 -0.73 12.93
C VAL A 75 25.44 -0.95 11.43
N PRO A 76 24.75 -1.96 10.84
CA PRO A 76 24.82 -2.21 9.41
C PRO A 76 24.36 -1.00 8.59
N THR A 77 25.17 -0.60 7.61
CA THR A 77 24.79 0.45 6.67
C THR A 77 23.87 -0.13 5.59
N VAL A 78 22.73 0.52 5.35
CA VAL A 78 21.84 0.17 4.23
C VAL A 78 22.22 1.00 3.01
N PHE A 79 22.71 0.34 1.97
CA PHE A 79 22.94 0.99 0.68
C PHE A 79 21.61 1.13 -0.08
N THR A 80 21.34 2.34 -0.56
CA THR A 80 20.14 2.66 -1.35
C THR A 80 20.55 3.25 -2.69
N THR A 81 19.93 2.79 -3.77
CA THR A 81 20.11 3.41 -5.09
C THR A 81 19.23 4.67 -5.22
N LYS A 82 19.70 5.68 -5.96
CA LYS A 82 18.95 6.95 -6.15
C LYS A 82 17.61 6.74 -6.88
N PHE A 83 17.56 5.77 -7.78
CA PHE A 83 16.37 5.39 -8.55
C PHE A 83 16.26 3.87 -8.57
N PRO A 84 15.66 3.27 -7.53
CA PRO A 84 15.61 1.83 -7.41
C PRO A 84 14.80 1.21 -8.54
N ALA A 85 15.29 0.08 -9.04
CA ALA A 85 14.52 -0.75 -9.96
C ALA A 85 13.23 -1.19 -9.23
N SER A 86 12.12 -1.20 -9.97
CA SER A 86 10.86 -1.71 -9.47
C SER A 86 10.25 -2.67 -10.48
N VAL A 87 9.51 -3.64 -9.96
CA VAL A 87 8.77 -4.63 -10.76
C VAL A 87 7.29 -4.47 -10.44
N MET A 88 6.48 -4.34 -11.48
CA MET A 88 5.03 -4.30 -11.36
C MET A 88 4.49 -5.72 -11.35
N THR A 89 3.55 -5.97 -10.45
CA THR A 89 2.85 -7.26 -10.32
C THR A 89 1.35 -7.06 -10.41
N LEU A 90 0.67 -7.96 -11.11
CA LEU A 90 -0.78 -8.10 -11.07
C LEU A 90 -1.13 -9.27 -10.15
N GLY A 91 -1.92 -8.97 -9.11
CA GLY A 91 -2.53 -9.97 -8.25
C GLY A 91 -4.02 -10.09 -8.57
N VAL A 92 -4.54 -11.31 -8.60
CA VAL A 92 -5.98 -11.58 -8.73
C VAL A 92 -6.39 -12.60 -7.68
N ILE A 93 -7.43 -12.26 -6.91
CA ILE A 93 -8.01 -13.08 -5.86
C ILE A 93 -9.49 -13.29 -6.16
N CYS A 94 -9.94 -14.51 -6.00
CA CYS A 94 -11.33 -14.90 -6.14
C CYS A 94 -12.04 -14.90 -4.77
N SER A 95 -13.33 -14.57 -4.73
CA SER A 95 -14.14 -14.63 -3.50
C SER A 95 -14.25 -16.04 -2.91
N THR A 96 -13.92 -17.07 -3.69
CA THR A 96 -13.83 -18.47 -3.23
C THR A 96 -12.50 -18.80 -2.55
N GLY A 97 -11.57 -17.84 -2.45
CA GLY A 97 -10.25 -18.01 -1.84
C GLY A 97 -9.16 -18.48 -2.81
N GLN A 98 -9.48 -18.73 -4.07
CA GLN A 98 -8.48 -19.03 -5.10
C GLN A 98 -7.65 -17.79 -5.42
N VAL A 99 -6.33 -17.98 -5.56
CA VAL A 99 -5.37 -16.92 -5.83
C VAL A 99 -4.63 -17.26 -7.11
N MET A 100 -4.59 -16.31 -8.05
CA MET A 100 -3.75 -16.42 -9.23
C MET A 100 -2.27 -16.24 -8.81
N PRO A 101 -1.34 -17.06 -9.33
CA PRO A 101 0.08 -16.77 -9.20
C PRO A 101 0.37 -15.32 -9.64
N PRO A 102 1.20 -14.56 -8.90
CA PRO A 102 1.49 -13.18 -9.26
C PRO A 102 2.03 -13.11 -10.69
N PHE A 103 1.40 -12.26 -11.51
CA PHE A 103 1.87 -12.01 -12.85
C PHE A 103 2.84 -10.83 -12.83
N PHE A 104 4.07 -11.05 -13.30
CA PHE A 104 5.12 -10.03 -13.34
C PHE A 104 5.15 -9.41 -14.74
N PHE A 105 5.01 -8.09 -14.81
CA PHE A 105 5.20 -7.36 -16.06
C PHE A 105 6.69 -7.23 -16.38
N ASN A 106 7.05 -7.22 -17.66
CA ASN A 106 8.43 -6.97 -18.03
C ASN A 106 8.80 -5.52 -17.67
N PRO A 107 10.07 -5.26 -17.33
CA PRO A 107 10.52 -3.91 -17.05
C PRO A 107 10.15 -2.95 -18.20
N LYS A 108 9.55 -1.81 -17.86
CA LYS A 108 9.07 -0.75 -18.77
C LYS A 108 7.77 -1.04 -19.53
N GLU A 109 7.15 -2.19 -19.34
CA GLU A 109 5.77 -2.38 -19.79
C GLU A 109 4.84 -1.47 -18.99
N ARG A 110 3.87 -0.89 -19.67
CA ARG A 110 2.83 -0.06 -19.07
C ARG A 110 1.49 -0.67 -19.39
N VAL A 111 0.64 -0.78 -18.37
CA VAL A 111 -0.75 -1.17 -18.55
C VAL A 111 -1.48 0.03 -19.14
N ASN A 112 -1.79 -0.07 -20.44
CA ASN A 112 -2.58 0.93 -21.16
C ASN A 112 -3.97 0.35 -21.39
N ALA A 113 -5.01 1.15 -21.18
CA ALA A 113 -6.35 0.77 -21.60
C ALA A 113 -6.41 0.75 -23.14
N ILE A 114 -6.85 -0.36 -23.72
CA ILE A 114 -7.30 -0.37 -25.11
C ILE A 114 -8.62 0.42 -25.11
N ARG A 115 -8.65 1.51 -25.88
CA ARG A 115 -9.76 2.45 -25.94
C ARG A 115 -10.91 1.93 -26.78
#